data_AF-A0A7J7N803-F1
#
_entry.id   AF-A0A7J7N803-F1
#
_cell.length_a   1.000
_cell.length_b   1.000
_cell.length_c   1.000
_cell.angle_alpha   90.00
_cell.angle_beta   90.00
_cell.angle_gamma   90.00
#
_symmetry.space_group_name_H-M   'P 1'
#
loop_
_entity.id
_entity.type
_entity.pdbx_description
1 polymer ?
#
loop_
_entity_poly.entity_id
_entity_poly.type
_entity_poly.pdbx_seq_one_letter_code
_entity_poly.pdbx_strand_id
1 'polypeptide(L)'
;KYQFSVLDLQYDRFIKKFKDIPVVLDWAIGENLTCEKALQDPETFASKYKNTTCYSASNTYGYRCDCPSGYEGNPYLINGCQDVNECEDHNDNQCTSICTNN
;
A
#
# COMPACT_ATOMS: atom_id res chain seq x y z
N LYS A 1 27.48 2.89 0.49
CA LYS A 1 26.23 2.43 -0.16
C LYS A 1 25.68 1.29 0.68
N TYR A 2 24.46 1.39 1.17
CA TYR A 2 23.83 0.31 1.93
C TYR A 2 23.30 -0.76 0.97
N GLN A 3 23.40 -2.03 1.34
CA GLN A 3 22.84 -3.17 0.60
C GLN A 3 21.81 -3.85 1.49
N PHE A 4 20.56 -3.83 1.03
CA PHE A 4 19.45 -4.46 1.72
C PHE A 4 19.53 -5.99 1.63
N SER A 5 19.11 -6.66 2.70
CA SER A 5 18.91 -8.09 2.78
C SER A 5 17.56 -8.34 3.46
N VAL A 6 16.81 -9.36 3.03
CA VAL A 6 15.50 -9.72 3.62
C VAL A 6 15.61 -9.99 5.12
N LEU A 7 16.77 -10.50 5.59
CA LEU A 7 17.01 -10.69 7.02
C LEU A 7 16.99 -9.37 7.81
N ASP A 8 17.24 -8.23 7.18
CA ASP A 8 17.17 -6.92 7.82
C ASP A 8 15.73 -6.53 8.22
N LEU A 9 14.71 -7.24 7.71
CA LEU A 9 13.31 -7.11 8.16
C LEU A 9 13.00 -7.92 9.42
N GLN A 10 13.92 -8.77 9.90
CA GLN A 10 13.74 -9.44 11.19
C GLN A 10 13.80 -8.42 12.32
N TYR A 11 12.83 -8.45 13.22
CA TYR A 11 12.64 -7.44 14.28
C TYR A 11 13.94 -7.03 14.98
N ASP A 12 14.68 -8.00 15.54
CA ASP A 12 15.92 -7.71 16.28
C ASP A 12 17.00 -7.06 15.40
N ARG A 13 17.11 -7.49 14.14
CA ARG A 13 18.09 -6.94 13.19
C ARG A 13 17.67 -5.56 12.71
N PHE A 14 16.39 -5.38 12.44
CA PHE A 14 15.82 -4.11 12.02
C PHE A 14 16.10 -3.05 13.08
N ILE A 15 15.69 -3.31 14.32
CA ILE A 15 15.90 -2.37 15.43
C ILE A 15 17.40 -2.13 15.64
N LYS A 16 18.23 -3.16 15.67
CA LYS A 16 19.68 -2.98 15.87
C LYS A 16 20.33 -2.11 14.79
N LYS A 17 19.84 -2.18 13.54
CA LYS A 17 20.48 -1.57 12.38
C LYS A 17 19.89 -0.20 12.01
N PHE A 18 18.61 0.03 12.30
CA PHE A 18 17.85 1.19 11.82
C PHE A 18 17.22 2.04 12.91
N LYS A 19 17.45 1.77 14.21
CA LYS A 19 16.83 2.49 15.33
C LYS A 19 16.81 4.02 15.17
N ASP A 20 17.94 4.58 14.72
CA ASP A 20 18.16 6.03 14.64
C ASP A 20 18.33 6.52 13.19
N ILE A 21 17.88 5.73 12.21
CA ILE A 21 18.02 6.03 10.78
C ILE A 21 16.62 6.20 10.18
N PRO A 22 16.32 7.31 9.48
CA PRO A 22 15.10 7.42 8.69
C PRO A 22 15.11 6.36 7.57
N VAL A 23 14.11 5.48 7.56
CA VAL A 23 13.99 4.40 6.57
C VAL A 23 12.63 4.51 5.88
N VAL A 24 12.64 4.32 4.56
CA VAL A 24 11.43 4.10 3.76
C VAL A 24 11.45 2.65 3.30
N LEU A 25 10.33 1.95 3.51
CA LEU A 25 10.12 0.60 2.99
C LEU A 25 9.39 0.71 1.65
N ASP A 26 10.01 0.21 0.59
CA ASP A 26 9.38 0.03 -0.71
C ASP A 26 9.32 -1.47 -1.02
N TRP A 27 8.18 -1.95 -1.48
CA TRP A 27 7.93 -3.38 -1.68
C TRP A 27 7.03 -3.64 -2.89
N ALA A 28 7.17 -4.84 -3.43
CA ALA A 28 6.33 -5.36 -4.49
C ALA A 28 6.05 -6.84 -4.25
N ILE A 29 4.94 -7.33 -4.81
CA ILE A 29 4.47 -8.69 -4.71
C ILE A 29 4.78 -9.42 -6.01
N GLY A 30 5.35 -10.62 -5.86
CA GLY A 30 5.75 -11.48 -6.97
C GLY A 30 7.03 -11.01 -7.66
N GLU A 31 7.67 -11.94 -8.35
CA GLU A 31 8.83 -11.67 -9.21
C GLU A 31 8.38 -11.69 -10.67
N ASN A 32 8.66 -10.62 -11.42
CA ASN A 32 8.22 -10.42 -12.80
C ASN A 32 6.69 -10.50 -13.01
N LEU A 33 5.93 -10.21 -11.95
CA LEU A 33 4.47 -10.28 -11.93
C LEU A 33 3.88 -8.86 -12.02
N THR A 34 3.43 -8.48 -13.22
CA THR A 34 2.75 -7.19 -13.44
C THR A 34 1.31 -7.25 -12.96
N CYS A 35 0.67 -6.09 -12.76
CA CYS A 35 -0.76 -6.01 -12.45
C CYS A 35 -1.62 -6.75 -13.48
N GLU A 36 -1.33 -6.60 -14.76
CA GLU A 36 -2.07 -7.26 -15.84
C GLU A 36 -2.08 -8.78 -15.68
N LYS A 37 -0.94 -9.36 -15.29
CA LYS A 37 -0.82 -10.80 -15.03
C LYS A 37 -1.46 -11.19 -13.70
N ALA A 38 -1.28 -10.38 -12.65
CA ALA A 38 -1.83 -10.67 -11.33
C ALA A 38 -3.37 -10.63 -11.33
N LEU A 39 -3.98 -9.72 -12.09
CA LEU A 39 -5.43 -9.60 -12.23
C LEU A 39 -6.06 -10.74 -13.04
N GLN A 40 -5.26 -11.49 -13.82
CA GLN A 40 -5.73 -12.67 -14.55
C GLN A 40 -5.89 -13.90 -13.66
N ASP A 41 -5.32 -13.89 -12.44
CA ASP A 41 -5.44 -14.97 -11.47
C ASP A 41 -5.97 -14.44 -10.12
N PRO A 42 -7.30 -14.26 -10.00
CA PRO A 42 -7.92 -13.70 -8.80
C PRO A 42 -7.70 -14.53 -7.52
N GLU A 43 -7.43 -15.83 -7.65
CA GLU A 43 -7.20 -16.72 -6.50
C GLU A 43 -5.84 -16.45 -5.85
N THR A 44 -4.83 -16.11 -6.66
CA THR A 44 -3.48 -15.79 -6.18
C THR A 44 -3.24 -14.29 -6.04
N PHE A 45 -4.17 -13.45 -6.52
CA PHE A 45 -4.12 -12.01 -6.31
C PHE A 45 -4.12 -11.67 -4.80
N ALA A 46 -3.13 -10.88 -4.39
CA ALA A 46 -2.87 -10.63 -2.99
C ALA A 46 -3.91 -9.71 -2.35
N SER A 47 -4.50 -8.79 -3.12
CA SER A 47 -5.57 -7.92 -2.61
C SER A 47 -6.76 -8.73 -2.15
N LYS A 48 -7.28 -8.39 -0.97
CA LYS A 48 -8.53 -8.97 -0.45
C LYS A 48 -9.70 -7.99 -0.55
N TYR A 49 -9.43 -6.74 -0.89
CA TYR A 49 -10.45 -5.75 -1.20
C TYR A 49 -10.78 -5.74 -2.70
N LYS A 50 -12.07 -5.62 -3.04
CA LYS A 50 -12.60 -5.77 -4.40
C LYS A 50 -12.31 -4.57 -5.30
N ASN A 51 -12.32 -3.35 -4.74
CA ASN A 51 -12.11 -2.11 -5.51
C ASN A 51 -10.70 -1.56 -5.33
N THR A 52 -9.71 -2.45 -5.19
CA THR A 52 -8.31 -2.07 -5.04
C THR A 52 -7.72 -1.57 -6.34
N THR A 53 -6.87 -0.55 -6.26
CA THR A 53 -6.06 -0.11 -7.39
C THR A 53 -4.74 -0.88 -7.41
N CYS A 54 -4.37 -1.44 -8.56
CA CYS A 54 -3.11 -2.16 -8.73
C CYS A 54 -2.09 -1.30 -9.46
N TYR A 55 -0.86 -1.22 -8.93
CA TYR A 55 0.27 -0.55 -9.56
C TYR A 55 1.41 -1.53 -9.81
N SER A 56 1.93 -1.55 -11.04
CA SER A 56 3.13 -2.33 -11.36
C SER A 56 4.36 -1.55 -10.89
N ALA A 57 5.19 -2.16 -10.06
CA ALA A 57 6.38 -1.51 -9.55
C ALA A 57 7.42 -1.39 -10.68
N SER A 58 7.86 -0.17 -10.93
CA SER A 58 8.78 0.18 -12.01
C SER A 58 10.23 -0.27 -11.75
N ASN A 59 10.62 -0.42 -10.48
CA ASN A 59 11.99 -0.73 -10.06
C ASN A 59 12.16 -2.16 -9.48
N THR A 60 11.09 -2.75 -8.98
CA THR A 60 11.04 -4.06 -8.31
C THR A 60 10.03 -4.90 -9.07
N TYR A 61 10.49 -5.60 -10.11
CA TYR A 61 9.70 -6.46 -11.01
C TYR A 61 8.54 -7.21 -10.31
N GLY A 62 7.37 -6.58 -10.20
CA GLY A 62 6.27 -7.01 -9.31
C GLY A 62 5.14 -5.98 -9.30
N TYR A 63 4.15 -6.17 -8.42
CA TYR A 63 3.01 -5.24 -8.28
C TYR A 63 2.73 -4.88 -6.81
N ARG A 64 2.03 -3.77 -6.59
CA ARG A 64 1.43 -3.43 -5.30
C ARG A 64 -0.05 -3.12 -5.48
N CYS A 65 -0.78 -3.25 -4.38
CA CYS A 65 -2.16 -2.86 -4.23
C CYS A 65 -2.25 -1.62 -3.33
N ASP A 66 -3.07 -0.67 -3.74
CA ASP A 66 -3.46 0.49 -2.93
C ASP A 66 -4.99 0.58 -2.87
N CYS A 67 -5.50 1.24 -1.83
CA CYS A 67 -6.90 1.62 -1.79
C CYS A 67 -7.22 2.58 -2.95
N PRO A 68 -8.46 2.53 -3.48
CA PRO A 68 -8.90 3.49 -4.48
C PRO A 68 -8.93 4.91 -3.90
N SER A 69 -8.98 5.92 -4.76
CA SER A 69 -9.15 7.31 -4.33
C SER A 69 -10.40 7.46 -3.47
N GLY A 70 -10.30 8.22 -2.37
CA GLY A 70 -11.36 8.36 -1.37
C GLY A 70 -11.39 7.24 -0.32
N TYR A 71 -10.46 6.28 -0.36
CA TYR A 71 -10.39 5.19 0.61
C TYR A 71 -8.98 5.09 1.21
N GLU A 72 -8.90 4.79 2.51
CA GLU A 72 -7.66 4.57 3.23
C GLU A 72 -7.61 3.22 3.94
N GLY A 73 -6.41 2.81 4.37
CA GLY A 73 -6.17 1.56 5.07
C GLY A 73 -5.34 0.56 4.27
N ASN A 74 -5.62 -0.73 4.46
CA ASN A 74 -4.79 -1.82 3.93
C ASN A 74 -5.56 -2.69 2.92
N PRO A 75 -5.29 -2.59 1.60
CA PRO A 75 -6.02 -3.34 0.57
C PRO A 75 -5.81 -4.87 0.62
N TYR A 76 -4.81 -5.34 1.36
CA TYR A 76 -4.51 -6.77 1.53
C TYR A 76 -5.37 -7.44 2.62
N LEU A 77 -6.18 -6.67 3.34
CA LEU A 77 -7.11 -7.18 4.35
C LEU A 77 -8.55 -7.17 3.83
N ILE A 78 -9.36 -8.11 4.31
CA ILE A 78 -10.81 -8.10 4.06
C ILE A 78 -11.39 -6.86 4.72
N ASN A 79 -12.16 -6.07 3.96
CA ASN A 79 -12.65 -4.74 4.39
C ASN A 79 -11.54 -3.79 4.87
N GLY A 80 -10.33 -3.96 4.32
CA GLY A 80 -9.18 -3.21 4.77
C GLY A 80 -9.08 -1.80 4.20
N CYS A 81 -9.76 -1.51 3.09
CA CYS A 81 -9.96 -0.14 2.60
C CYS A 81 -11.29 0.39 3.13
N GLN A 82 -11.22 1.49 3.87
CA GLN A 82 -12.35 2.20 4.45
C GLN A 82 -12.48 3.56 3.78
N ASP A 83 -13.73 3.97 3.60
CA ASP A 83 -14.09 5.27 3.06
C ASP A 83 -13.50 6.39 3.92
N VAL A 84 -12.80 7.34 3.29
CA VAL A 84 -12.26 8.51 3.96
C VAL A 84 -13.38 9.51 4.13
N ASN A 85 -13.69 9.86 5.37
CA ASN A 85 -14.63 10.93 5.62
C ASN A 85 -13.98 12.29 5.38
N GLU A 86 -14.18 12.86 4.19
CA GLU A 86 -13.54 14.14 3.82
C GLU A 86 -14.04 15.33 4.66
N CYS A 87 -15.16 15.15 5.38
CA CYS A 87 -15.66 16.13 6.33
C CYS A 87 -14.96 16.07 7.69
N GLU A 88 -14.36 14.93 8.03
CA GLU A 88 -13.58 14.72 9.26
C GLU A 88 -12.07 14.83 9.00
N ASP A 89 -11.62 14.66 7.75
CA ASP A 89 -10.23 14.88 7.37
C ASP A 89 -9.91 16.38 7.23
N HIS A 90 -9.33 16.94 8.30
CA HIS A 90 -8.90 18.33 8.36
C HIS A 90 -7.83 18.72 7.34
N ASN A 91 -7.16 17.76 6.68
CA ASN A 91 -6.14 18.05 5.67
C ASN A 91 -6.72 18.15 4.24
N ASP A 92 -7.88 17.55 3.97
CA ASP A 92 -8.52 17.55 2.65
C ASP A 92 -9.87 18.28 2.62
N ASN A 93 -10.31 18.84 3.75
CA ASN A 93 -11.55 19.60 3.86
C ASN A 93 -11.46 21.02 3.24
N GLN A 94 -11.27 21.11 1.92
CA GLN A 94 -11.35 22.39 1.19
C GLN A 94 -12.76 23.02 1.20
N CYS A 95 -13.72 22.41 1.89
CA CYS A 95 -15.10 22.88 2.02
C CYS A 95 -15.21 24.10 2.93
N THR A 96 -15.54 25.25 2.36
CA THR A 96 -15.83 26.50 3.09
C THR A 96 -17.28 26.61 3.58
N SER A 97 -18.13 25.62 3.33
CA SER A 97 -19.57 25.65 3.64
C SER A 97 -20.12 24.25 3.97
N ILE A 98 -21.05 23.70 3.19
CA ILE A 98 -21.62 22.37 3.45
C ILE A 98 -20.65 21.32 2.91
N CYS A 99 -20.26 20.37 3.77
CA CYS A 99 -19.48 19.20 3.40
C CYS A 99 -20.39 17.98 3.27
N THR A 100 -20.08 17.10 2.31
CA THR A 100 -20.69 15.79 2.12
C THR A 100 -19.59 14.74 1.99
N ASN A 101 -19.67 13.68 2.80
CA ASN A 101 -18.86 12.47 2.63
C ASN A 101 -19.28 11.77 1.33
N ASN A 102 -18.34 11.46 0.43
CA ASN A 102 -18.66 11.00 -0.93
C ASN A 102 -18.36 9.53 -1.18
#